data_AF-K2EYX6-F1
#
_entry.id   AF-K2EYX6-F1
#
_cell.length_a   1.000
_cell.length_b   1.000
_cell.length_c   1.000
_cell.angle_alpha   90.00
_cell.angle_beta   90.00
_cell.angle_gamma   90.00
#
_symmetry.space_group_name_H-M   'P 1'
#
loop_
_entity.id
_entity.type
_entity.pdbx_description
1 polymer ?
#
loop_
_entity_poly.entity_id
_entity_poly.type
_entity_poly.pdbx_seq_one_letter_code
_entity_poly.pdbx_strand_id
1 'polypeptide(L)'
;MQVNENLPVYPMGVAARLLDVHPRTLRIYEEEGLIKPLRQSGKRMFSQNDLVWIQCLRNLIHNENLSIPGIKKLLELLPCWKLKDCPPEVRANCSALKEREKRCWELTQNACEKSCQNCEVYLNRNS
;
A
#
# COMPACT_ATOMS: atom_id res chain seq x y z
N MET A 1 -10.64 4.67 -25.55
CA MET A 1 -10.00 5.61 -24.61
C MET A 1 -9.69 4.82 -23.34
N GLN A 2 -8.42 4.58 -23.02
CA GLN A 2 -8.06 3.88 -21.78
C GLN A 2 -8.03 4.93 -20.65
N VAL A 3 -8.83 4.72 -19.61
CA VAL A 3 -8.81 5.57 -18.42
C VAL A 3 -7.61 5.15 -17.58
N ASN A 4 -6.69 6.06 -17.29
CA ASN A 4 -5.59 5.79 -16.36
C ASN A 4 -6.14 5.85 -14.92
N GLU A 5 -6.41 4.69 -14.33
CA GLU A 5 -7.02 4.56 -13.00
C GLU A 5 -6.12 5.03 -11.86
N ASN A 6 -4.83 5.26 -12.12
CA ASN A 6 -3.86 5.80 -11.16
C ASN A 6 -3.78 7.33 -11.20
N LEU A 7 -4.46 8.00 -12.14
CA LEU A 7 -4.47 9.47 -12.20
C LEU A 7 -5.32 10.04 -11.04
N PRO A 8 -4.75 10.84 -10.12
CA PRO A 8 -5.47 11.31 -8.94
C PRO A 8 -6.31 12.55 -9.27
N VAL A 9 -7.61 12.34 -9.49
CA VAL A 9 -8.56 13.38 -9.93
C VAL A 9 -9.64 13.70 -8.89
N TYR A 10 -9.79 12.88 -7.85
CA TYR A 10 -10.83 13.05 -6.84
C TYR A 10 -10.29 13.79 -5.61
N PRO A 11 -10.74 15.02 -5.31
CA PRO A 11 -10.39 15.67 -4.05
C PRO A 11 -11.04 14.94 -2.87
N MET A 12 -10.46 15.05 -1.66
CA MET A 12 -10.92 14.36 -0.43
C MET A 12 -12.44 14.38 -0.21
N GLY A 13 -13.10 15.53 -0.43
CA GLY A 13 -14.55 15.63 -0.24
C GLY A 13 -15.37 14.80 -1.23
N VAL A 14 -14.89 14.67 -2.48
CA VAL A 14 -15.53 13.83 -3.51
C VAL A 14 -15.26 12.36 -3.22
N ALA A 15 -14.00 12.00 -2.92
CA ALA A 15 -13.63 10.64 -2.52
C ALA A 15 -14.46 10.13 -1.34
N ALA A 16 -14.61 10.96 -0.30
CA ALA A 16 -15.41 10.62 0.88
C ALA A 16 -16.89 10.34 0.54
N ARG A 17 -17.50 11.14 -0.35
CA ARG A 17 -18.88 10.90 -0.80
C ARG A 17 -19.02 9.62 -1.63
N LEU A 18 -18.08 9.38 -2.56
CA LEU A 18 -18.10 8.20 -3.43
C LEU A 18 -17.97 6.89 -2.63
N LEU A 19 -17.23 6.93 -1.53
CA LEU A 19 -17.01 5.79 -0.64
C LEU A 19 -18.04 5.68 0.49
N ASP A 20 -18.98 6.63 0.57
CA ASP A 20 -19.92 6.78 1.68
C ASP A 20 -19.22 6.74 3.06
N VAL A 21 -18.21 7.61 3.22
CA VAL A 21 -17.44 7.74 4.46
C VAL A 21 -17.32 9.18 4.92
N HIS A 22 -17.13 9.35 6.23
CA HIS A 22 -16.73 10.64 6.77
C HIS A 22 -15.27 10.97 6.35
N PRO A 23 -14.93 12.21 5.96
CA PRO A 23 -13.56 12.59 5.61
C PRO A 23 -12.51 12.31 6.69
N ARG A 24 -12.95 12.25 7.96
CA ARG A 24 -12.11 11.85 9.10
C ARG A 24 -11.58 10.41 8.95
N THR A 25 -12.37 9.49 8.40
CA THR A 25 -11.96 8.10 8.15
C THR A 25 -10.78 8.05 7.18
N LEU A 26 -10.83 8.83 6.10
CA LEU A 26 -9.72 8.93 5.14
C LEU A 26 -8.45 9.51 5.80
N ARG A 27 -8.59 10.47 6.72
CA ARG A 27 -7.45 11.01 7.48
C ARG A 27 -6.85 9.97 8.41
N ILE A 28 -7.67 9.19 9.11
CA ILE A 28 -7.20 8.09 9.96
C ILE A 28 -6.43 7.08 9.13
N TYR A 29 -6.93 6.68 7.97
CA TYR A 29 -6.21 5.75 7.10
C TYR A 29 -4.89 6.32 6.57
N GLU A 30 -4.83 7.62 6.28
CA GLU A 30 -3.58 8.31 5.90
C GLU A 30 -2.59 8.37 7.07
N GLU A 31 -3.05 8.76 8.26
CA GLU A 31 -2.26 8.83 9.50
C GLU A 31 -1.71 7.46 9.89
N GLU A 32 -2.49 6.40 9.68
CA GLU A 32 -2.08 5.01 9.92
C GLU A 32 -1.18 4.45 8.81
N GLY A 33 -0.92 5.21 7.74
CA GLY A 33 -0.07 4.81 6.62
C GLY A 33 -0.69 3.78 5.69
N LEU A 34 -2.00 3.53 5.79
CA LEU A 34 -2.74 2.60 4.93
C LEU A 34 -3.00 3.17 3.54
N ILE A 35 -3.05 4.49 3.41
CA ILE A 35 -3.21 5.20 2.13
C ILE A 35 -2.23 6.36 2.04
N LYS A 36 -1.82 6.72 0.82
CA LYS A 36 -0.88 7.81 0.56
C LYS A 36 -1.38 8.68 -0.60
N PRO A 37 -2.39 9.55 -0.37
CA PRO A 37 -2.93 10.40 -1.42
C PRO A 37 -1.88 11.38 -1.95
N LEU A 38 -1.95 11.67 -3.25
CA LEU A 38 -1.10 12.71 -3.84
C LEU A 38 -1.54 14.08 -3.31
N ARG A 39 -0.57 14.96 -3.04
CA ARG A 39 -0.85 16.37 -2.74
C ARG A 39 -0.66 17.24 -3.98
N GLN A 40 -1.74 17.85 -4.44
CA GLN A 40 -1.71 18.83 -5.54
C GLN A 40 -2.16 20.19 -4.99
N SER A 41 -1.26 21.18 -5.02
CA SER A 41 -1.52 22.52 -4.46
C SER A 41 -2.03 22.49 -3.01
N GLY A 42 -1.44 21.62 -2.18
CA GLY A 42 -1.82 21.43 -0.77
C GLY A 42 -3.10 20.61 -0.53
N LYS A 43 -3.83 20.23 -1.58
CA LYS A 43 -5.05 19.41 -1.49
C LYS A 43 -4.72 17.94 -1.73
N ARG A 44 -5.37 17.06 -0.96
CA ARG A 44 -5.29 15.61 -1.15
C ARG A 44 -6.15 15.19 -2.35
N MET A 45 -5.52 14.49 -3.27
CA MET A 45 -6.10 13.97 -4.50
C MET A 45 -5.99 12.45 -4.48
N PHE A 46 -7.08 11.80 -4.87
CA PHE A 46 -7.23 10.34 -4.90
C PHE A 46 -7.50 9.92 -6.35
N SER A 47 -6.92 8.80 -6.73
CA SER A 47 -7.16 8.11 -8.00
C SER A 47 -8.31 7.11 -7.86
N GLN A 48 -8.73 6.51 -8.98
CA GLN A 48 -9.75 5.47 -8.94
C GLN A 48 -9.26 4.25 -8.15
N ASN A 49 -7.98 3.86 -8.33
CA ASN A 49 -7.37 2.77 -7.59
C ASN A 49 -7.28 3.05 -6.09
N ASP A 50 -7.05 4.30 -5.68
CA ASP A 50 -7.12 4.66 -4.26
C ASP A 50 -8.51 4.41 -3.68
N LEU A 51 -9.59 4.72 -4.40
CA LEU A 51 -10.94 4.46 -3.93
C LEU A 51 -11.22 2.96 -3.80
N VAL A 52 -10.81 2.17 -4.79
CA VAL A 52 -10.94 0.70 -4.74
C VAL A 52 -10.19 0.13 -3.54
N TRP A 53 -8.97 0.62 -3.31
CA TRP A 53 -8.17 0.21 -2.16
C TRP A 53 -8.83 0.59 -0.83
N ILE A 54 -9.35 1.81 -0.70
CA ILE A 54 -10.08 2.24 0.51
C ILE A 54 -11.33 1.38 0.74
N GLN A 55 -12.05 1.02 -0.32
CA GLN A 55 -13.20 0.12 -0.22
C GLN A 55 -12.78 -1.28 0.27
N CYS A 56 -11.65 -1.79 -0.20
CA CYS A 56 -11.06 -3.05 0.29
C CYS A 56 -10.70 -2.96 1.78
N LEU A 57 -10.01 -1.89 2.20
CA LEU A 57 -9.71 -1.64 3.61
C LEU A 57 -10.97 -1.63 4.48
N ARG A 58 -12.05 -0.99 4.01
CA ARG A 58 -13.34 -0.97 4.72
C ARG A 58 -13.92 -2.37 4.87
N ASN A 59 -13.90 -3.19 3.80
CA ASN A 59 -14.37 -4.57 3.87
C ASN A 59 -13.56 -5.38 4.89
N LEU A 60 -12.23 -5.28 4.87
CA LEU A 60 -11.36 -5.97 5.82
C LEU A 60 -11.63 -5.54 7.27
N ILE A 61 -11.86 -4.25 7.51
CA ILE A 61 -12.08 -3.73 8.86
C ILE A 61 -13.47 -4.07 9.39
N HIS A 62 -14.51 -3.90 8.57
CA HIS A 62 -15.90 -3.97 9.02
C HIS A 62 -16.55 -5.34 8.82
N ASN A 63 -16.22 -6.03 7.74
CA ASN A 63 -16.84 -7.32 7.39
C ASN A 63 -15.98 -8.51 7.84
N GLU A 64 -14.65 -8.38 7.76
CA GLU A 64 -13.70 -9.42 8.19
C GLU A 64 -13.17 -9.20 9.62
N ASN A 65 -13.63 -8.14 10.31
CA ASN A 65 -13.25 -7.78 11.68
C ASN A 65 -11.73 -7.64 11.91
N LEU A 66 -10.96 -7.29 10.89
CA LEU A 66 -9.53 -7.06 11.03
C LEU A 66 -9.24 -5.68 11.63
N SER A 67 -8.31 -5.64 12.59
CA SER A 67 -7.84 -4.37 13.15
C SER A 67 -6.83 -3.70 12.22
N ILE A 68 -6.73 -2.37 12.28
CA ILE A 68 -5.72 -1.60 11.52
C ILE A 68 -4.29 -2.11 11.78
N PRO A 69 -3.86 -2.36 13.04
CA PRO A 69 -2.55 -2.96 13.29
C PRO A 69 -2.39 -4.34 12.65
N GLY A 70 -3.45 -5.16 12.63
CA GLY A 70 -3.47 -6.46 11.97
C GLY A 70 -3.27 -6.34 10.46
N ILE A 71 -4.01 -5.44 9.82
CA ILE A 71 -3.87 -5.15 8.38
C ILE A 71 -2.45 -4.67 8.07
N LYS A 72 -1.90 -3.73 8.85
CA LYS A 72 -0.53 -3.25 8.68
C LYS A 72 0.47 -4.40 8.79
N LYS A 73 0.33 -5.27 9.78
CA LYS A 73 1.20 -6.44 9.95
C LYS A 73 1.09 -7.42 8.78
N LEU A 74 -0.10 -7.66 8.25
CA LEU A 74 -0.29 -8.49 7.06
C LEU A 74 0.40 -7.88 5.84
N LEU A 75 0.27 -6.58 5.62
CA LEU A 75 0.92 -5.88 4.52
C LEU A 75 2.45 -5.93 4.61
N GLU A 76 3.03 -5.88 5.83
CA GLU A 76 4.47 -6.06 6.04
C GLU A 76 4.97 -7.48 5.73
N LEU A 77 4.10 -8.49 5.87
CA LEU A 77 4.42 -9.89 5.58
C LEU A 77 4.21 -10.24 4.11
N LEU A 78 3.55 -9.37 3.32
CA LEU A 78 3.37 -9.60 1.90
C LEU A 78 4.73 -9.59 1.19
N PRO A 79 5.06 -10.66 0.45
CA PRO A 79 6.34 -10.72 -0.21
C PRO A 79 6.40 -9.75 -1.38
N CYS A 80 7.53 -9.05 -1.53
CA CYS A 80 7.70 -8.03 -2.56
C CYS A 80 7.53 -8.54 -4.00
N TRP A 81 7.77 -9.83 -4.27
CA TRP A 81 7.58 -10.41 -5.60
C TRP A 81 6.11 -10.52 -6.01
N LYS A 82 5.18 -10.60 -5.05
CA LYS A 82 3.73 -10.55 -5.32
C LYS A 82 3.27 -9.12 -5.63
N LEU A 83 3.98 -8.12 -5.12
CA LEU A 83 3.64 -6.71 -5.28
C LEU A 83 4.29 -6.07 -6.52
N LYS A 84 5.50 -6.53 -6.90
CA LYS A 84 6.31 -5.93 -7.96
C LYS A 84 6.38 -6.77 -9.24
N ASP A 85 5.55 -7.81 -9.37
CA ASP A 85 5.59 -8.77 -10.48
C ASP A 85 7.03 -9.21 -10.83
N CYS A 86 7.77 -9.63 -9.80
CA CYS A 86 9.18 -9.92 -9.94
C CYS A 86 9.39 -11.17 -10.83
N PRO A 87 10.27 -11.10 -11.86
CA PRO A 87 10.52 -12.24 -12.74
C PRO A 87 10.97 -13.49 -11.95
N PRO A 88 10.59 -14.70 -12.39
CA PRO A 88 10.92 -15.95 -11.68
C PRO A 88 12.42 -16.12 -11.40
N GLU A 89 13.26 -15.69 -12.35
CA GLU A 89 14.73 -15.76 -12.26
C GLU A 89 15.29 -14.91 -11.12
N VAL A 90 14.76 -13.70 -10.95
CA VAL A 90 15.13 -12.78 -9.86
C VAL A 90 14.56 -13.29 -8.53
N ARG A 91 13.32 -13.80 -8.55
CA ARG A 91 12.66 -14.38 -7.37
C ARG A 91 13.40 -15.59 -6.81
N ALA A 92 13.95 -16.46 -7.67
CA ALA A 92 14.68 -17.66 -7.26
C ALA A 92 15.93 -17.34 -6.42
N ASN A 93 16.54 -16.17 -6.65
CA ASN A 93 17.72 -15.69 -5.95
C ASN A 93 17.41 -14.79 -4.75
N CYS A 94 16.13 -14.57 -4.42
CA CYS A 94 15.72 -13.68 -3.34
C CYS A 94 15.98 -14.31 -1.96
N SER A 95 16.80 -13.66 -1.14
CA SER A 95 17.06 -14.08 0.25
C SER A 95 15.78 -14.12 1.10
N ALA A 96 14.83 -13.21 0.87
CA ALA A 96 13.54 -13.16 1.58
C ALA A 96 12.62 -14.36 1.28
N LEU A 97 12.84 -15.08 0.17
CA LEU A 97 12.12 -16.32 -0.11
C LEU A 97 12.65 -17.49 0.73
N LYS A 98 13.96 -17.49 1.03
CA LYS A 98 14.66 -18.54 1.76
C LYS A 98 14.44 -18.41 3.28
N GLU A 99 14.46 -17.19 3.81
CA GLU A 99 14.28 -16.90 5.23
C GLU A 99 12.93 -16.20 5.48
N ARG A 100 11.82 -16.97 5.50
CA ARG A 100 10.45 -16.43 5.63
C ARG A 100 10.16 -15.72 6.95
N GLU A 101 11.00 -15.92 7.96
CA GLU A 101 10.86 -15.30 9.28
C GLU A 101 11.40 -13.87 9.32
N LYS A 102 12.26 -13.51 8.37
CA LYS A 102 12.89 -12.19 8.29
C LYS A 102 12.29 -11.39 7.15
N ARG A 103 12.10 -10.10 7.40
CA ARG A 103 11.63 -9.17 6.39
C ARG A 103 12.71 -8.97 5.33
N CYS A 104 12.31 -8.64 4.11
CA CYS A 104 13.25 -8.53 2.98
C CYS A 104 14.36 -7.49 3.20
N TRP A 105 14.11 -6.45 4.00
CA TRP A 105 15.10 -5.43 4.39
C TRP A 105 15.96 -5.79 5.60
N GLU A 106 15.68 -6.88 6.31
CA GLU A 106 16.54 -7.41 7.38
C GLU A 106 17.63 -8.32 6.78
N LEU A 107 17.47 -8.72 5.53
CA LEU A 107 18.33 -9.64 4.79
C LEU A 107 19.28 -8.89 3.84
N THR A 108 19.80 -7.74 4.30
CA THR A 108 20.48 -6.65 3.55
C THR A 108 21.66 -7.04 2.65
N GLN A 109 22.00 -8.31 2.50
CA GLN A 109 23.15 -8.71 1.70
C GLN A 109 22.87 -8.99 0.22
N ASN A 110 21.62 -9.21 -0.25
CA ASN A 110 21.37 -9.49 -1.68
C ASN A 110 19.93 -9.24 -2.20
N ALA A 111 19.02 -8.68 -1.41
CA ALA A 111 17.65 -8.46 -1.87
C ALA A 111 17.53 -7.16 -2.70
N CYS A 112 17.70 -7.28 -4.02
CA CYS A 112 17.52 -6.24 -5.03
C CYS A 112 18.44 -5.01 -4.89
N GLU A 113 19.62 -5.09 -5.51
CA GLU A 113 20.68 -4.07 -5.55
C GLU A 113 20.24 -2.62 -5.87
N LYS A 114 19.02 -2.39 -6.39
CA LYS A 114 18.52 -1.03 -6.70
C LYS A 114 17.02 -0.78 -6.39
N SER A 115 16.27 -1.76 -5.88
CA SER A 115 14.79 -1.65 -5.83
C SER A 115 14.19 -1.36 -4.45
N CYS A 116 14.98 -1.49 -3.38
CA CYS A 116 14.48 -1.41 -2.01
C CYS A 116 14.19 0.02 -1.53
N GLN A 117 14.88 1.03 -2.08
CA GLN A 117 14.61 2.45 -1.78
C GLN A 117 13.19 2.88 -2.20
N ASN A 118 12.61 2.22 -3.20
CA ASN A 118 11.26 2.48 -3.71
C ASN A 118 10.27 1.35 -3.36
N CYS A 119 10.60 0.48 -2.41
CA CYS A 119 9.71 -0.61 -2.00
C CYS A 119 8.73 -0.12 -0.94
N GLU A 120 7.42 -0.21 -1.20
CA GLU A 120 6.39 0.21 -0.24
C GLU A 120 6.52 -0.50 1.11
N VAL A 121 6.91 -1.78 1.11
CA VAL A 121 7.13 -2.55 2.34
C VAL A 121 8.32 -2.01 3.15
N TYR A 122 9.37 -1.53 2.48
CA TYR A 122 10.50 -0.86 3.13
C TYR A 122 10.15 0.56 3.60
N LEU A 123 9.48 1.34 2.75
CA LEU A 123 9.07 2.71 3.05
C LEU A 123 8.09 2.76 4.23
N ASN A 124 7.19 1.78 4.36
CA ASN A 124 6.25 1.69 5.49
C ASN A 124 6.92 1.41 6.84
N ARG A 125 8.18 0.96 6.88
CA ARG A 125 8.96 0.85 8.14
C ARG A 125 9.51 2.21 8.59
N ASN A 126 9.93 3.05 7.64
CA ASN A 126 10.68 4.28 7.91
C ASN A 126 9.80 5.55 7.80
N SER A 127 8.48 5.41 7.70
CA SER A 127 7.51 6.52 7.64
C SER A 127 6.81 6.71 8.98
#